data_AF-M0INJ4-F1
#
_entry.id   AF-M0INJ4-F1
#
_cell.length_a   1.000
_cell.length_b   1.000
_cell.length_c   1.000
_cell.angle_alpha   90.00
_cell.angle_beta   90.00
_cell.angle_gamma   90.00
#
_symmetry.space_group_name_H-M   'P 1'
#
loop_
_entity.id
_entity.type
_entity.pdbx_description
1 polymer ?
#
loop_
_entity_poly.entity_id
_entity_poly.type
_entity_poly.pdbx_seq_one_letter_code
_entity_poly.pdbx_strand_id
1 'polypeptide(L)'
;MAEPEESHKEGVQDKKNTVENILDHRESIYNDMISELNKEIREQKSTLDSAARSPDKEKEARVRERLKELYREHCEELRSYWRDRESWMEMKMELEEELA
;
A
#
# COMPACT_ATOMS: atom_id res chain seq x y z
N MET A 1 -43.98 16.25 0.93
CA MET A 1 -42.96 16.17 -0.11
C MET A 1 -41.62 16.54 0.52
N ALA A 2 -40.90 15.54 1.04
CA ALA A 2 -39.57 15.64 1.63
C ALA A 2 -38.56 14.73 0.90
N GLU A 3 -38.97 14.15 -0.24
CA GLU A 3 -38.30 13.06 -0.94
C GLU A 3 -36.94 13.37 -1.61
N PRO A 4 -36.66 14.59 -2.15
CA PRO A 4 -35.41 14.80 -2.87
C PRO A 4 -34.18 14.91 -1.96
N GLU A 5 -34.34 15.42 -0.73
CA GLU A 5 -33.24 15.51 0.23
C GLU A 5 -32.91 14.16 0.86
N GLU A 6 -33.91 13.31 1.10
CA GLU A 6 -33.73 11.97 1.66
C GLU A 6 -33.07 11.03 0.64
N SER A 7 -33.51 11.07 -0.62
CA SER A 7 -32.88 10.32 -1.72
C SER A 7 -31.45 10.78 -2.03
N HIS A 8 -31.16 12.07 -1.88
CA HIS A 8 -29.81 12.59 -2.02
C HIS A 8 -28.88 12.09 -0.91
N LYS A 9 -29.31 12.15 0.36
CA LYS A 9 -28.54 11.64 1.50
C LYS A 9 -28.27 10.14 1.40
N GLU A 10 -29.25 9.36 0.96
CA GLU A 10 -29.06 7.92 0.69
C GLU A 10 -27.97 7.69 -0.37
N GLY A 11 -28.01 8.43 -1.48
CA GLY A 11 -26.99 8.33 -2.53
C GLY A 11 -25.58 8.75 -2.07
N VAL A 12 -25.46 9.74 -1.19
CA VAL A 12 -24.16 10.15 -0.60
C VAL A 12 -23.65 9.08 0.38
N GLN A 13 -24.54 8.50 1.18
CA GLN A 13 -24.19 7.40 2.09
C GLN A 13 -23.69 6.16 1.35
N ASP A 14 -24.32 5.79 0.23
CA ASP A 14 -23.88 4.66 -0.61
C ASP A 14 -22.49 4.89 -1.21
N LYS A 15 -22.20 6.12 -1.65
CA LYS A 15 -20.86 6.51 -2.11
C LYS A 15 -19.83 6.40 -0.99
N LYS A 16 -20.17 6.85 0.22
CA LYS A 16 -19.29 6.75 1.40
C LYS A 16 -18.96 5.30 1.71
N ASN A 17 -19.97 4.42 1.74
CA ASN A 17 -19.77 2.98 1.95
C ASN A 17 -18.87 2.38 0.87
N THR A 18 -19.01 2.83 -0.39
CA THR A 18 -18.16 2.40 -1.51
C THR A 18 -16.71 2.84 -1.30
N VAL A 19 -16.46 4.08 -0.87
CA VAL A 19 -15.12 4.59 -0.56
C VAL A 19 -14.47 3.79 0.57
N GLU A 20 -15.21 3.46 1.63
CA GLU A 20 -14.72 2.63 2.74
C GLU A 20 -14.30 1.24 2.27
N ASN A 21 -15.14 0.57 1.45
CA ASN A 21 -14.80 -0.72 0.87
C ASN A 21 -13.54 -0.66 -0.01
N ILE A 22 -13.35 0.43 -0.76
CA ILE A 22 -12.16 0.64 -1.60
C ILE A 22 -10.92 0.80 -0.72
N LEU A 23 -11.00 1.62 0.35
CA LEU A 23 -9.90 1.82 1.30
C LEU A 23 -9.45 0.48 1.91
N ASP A 24 -10.39 -0.32 2.41
CA ASP A 24 -10.11 -1.62 3.03
C ASP A 24 -9.48 -2.59 2.01
N HIS A 25 -10.04 -2.65 0.80
CA HIS A 25 -9.52 -3.54 -0.25
C HIS A 25 -8.10 -3.14 -0.67
N ARG A 26 -7.83 -1.85 -0.82
CA ARG A 26 -6.50 -1.37 -1.20
C ARG A 26 -5.49 -1.55 -0.09
N GLU A 27 -5.88 -1.32 1.16
CA GLU A 27 -5.03 -1.63 2.31
C GLU A 27 -4.61 -3.10 2.32
N SER A 28 -5.53 -4.03 2.03
CA SER A 28 -5.20 -5.45 1.89
C SER A 28 -4.16 -5.71 0.79
N ILE A 29 -4.36 -5.14 -0.41
CA ILE A 29 -3.43 -5.30 -1.54
C ILE A 29 -2.02 -4.80 -1.17
N TYR A 30 -1.93 -3.61 -0.58
CA TYR A 30 -0.64 -3.04 -0.21
C TYR A 30 0.04 -3.85 0.91
N ASN A 31 -0.73 -4.35 1.88
CA ASN A 31 -0.21 -5.21 2.94
C ASN A 31 0.38 -6.52 2.38
N ASP A 32 -0.30 -7.15 1.42
CA ASP A 32 0.19 -8.37 0.78
C ASP A 32 1.50 -8.11 0.02
N MET A 33 1.55 -7.05 -0.79
CA MET A 33 2.74 -6.67 -1.55
C MET A 33 3.92 -6.30 -0.64
N ILE A 34 3.69 -5.53 0.42
CA ILE A 34 4.72 -5.19 1.41
C ILE A 34 5.20 -6.46 2.14
N SER A 35 4.32 -7.40 2.43
CA SER A 35 4.67 -8.69 3.04
C SER A 35 5.58 -9.52 2.14
N GLU A 36 5.26 -9.60 0.85
CA GLU A 36 6.08 -10.29 -0.16
C GLU A 36 7.47 -9.65 -0.30
N LEU A 37 7.55 -8.31 -0.42
CA LEU A 37 8.81 -7.58 -0.46
C LEU A 37 9.65 -7.82 0.81
N ASN A 38 9.02 -7.80 1.99
CA ASN A 38 9.70 -8.08 3.25
C ASN A 38 10.18 -9.52 3.37
N LYS A 39 9.47 -10.48 2.76
CA LYS A 39 9.93 -11.86 2.67
C LYS A 39 11.16 -11.96 1.78
N GLU A 40 11.13 -11.40 0.58
CA GLU A 40 12.26 -11.41 -0.35
C GLU A 40 13.49 -10.70 0.24
N ILE A 41 13.32 -9.55 0.90
CA ILE A 41 14.42 -8.86 1.61
C ILE A 41 15.05 -9.77 2.67
N ARG A 42 14.25 -10.53 3.42
CA ARG A 42 14.77 -11.47 4.43
C ARG A 42 15.55 -12.61 3.79
N GLU A 43 15.05 -13.17 2.69
CA GLU A 43 15.73 -14.24 1.94
C GLU A 43 17.06 -13.76 1.33
N GLN A 44 17.08 -12.56 0.76
CA GLN A 44 18.30 -11.95 0.24
C GLN A 44 19.32 -11.61 1.35
N LYS A 45 18.86 -11.17 2.53
CA LYS A 45 19.75 -10.98 3.69
C LYS A 45 20.41 -12.29 4.14
N SER A 46 19.63 -13.37 4.24
CA SER A 46 20.17 -14.70 4.56
C SER A 46 21.18 -15.18 3.51
N THR A 47 20.89 -14.91 2.24
CA THR A 47 21.81 -15.19 1.13
C THR A 47 23.08 -14.35 1.23
N LEU A 48 22.98 -13.08 1.62
CA LEU A 48 24.13 -12.19 1.82
C LEU A 48 25.03 -12.68 2.95
N ASP A 49 24.45 -13.06 4.09
CA ASP A 49 25.20 -13.59 5.23
C ASP A 49 25.98 -14.86 4.86
N SER A 50 25.39 -15.69 4.01
CA SER A 50 26.04 -16.89 3.46
C SER A 50 27.14 -16.54 2.45
N ALA A 51 26.89 -15.55 1.58
CA ALA A 51 27.85 -15.10 0.58
C ALA A 51 29.05 -14.35 1.20
N ALA A 52 28.85 -13.62 2.30
CA ALA A 52 29.93 -12.91 3.00
C ALA A 52 31.00 -13.86 3.59
N ARG A 53 30.65 -15.13 3.80
CA ARG A 53 31.55 -16.21 4.24
C ARG A 53 32.22 -16.92 3.06
N SER A 54 31.85 -16.60 1.83
CA SER A 54 32.40 -17.15 0.60
C SER A 54 33.55 -16.27 0.07
N PRO A 55 34.56 -16.86 -0.60
CA PRO A 55 35.54 -16.08 -1.37
C PRO A 55 34.93 -15.41 -2.63
N ASP A 56 33.71 -15.77 -3.02
CA ASP A 56 33.02 -15.23 -4.19
C ASP A 56 32.45 -13.82 -3.93
N LYS A 57 33.28 -12.82 -4.19
CA LYS A 57 32.94 -11.39 -4.05
C LYS A 57 31.94 -10.89 -5.08
N GLU A 58 31.83 -11.53 -6.24
CA GLU A 58 30.88 -11.15 -7.28
C GLU A 58 29.45 -11.54 -6.87
N LYS A 59 29.28 -12.71 -6.26
CA LYS A 59 28.01 -13.13 -5.67
C LYS A 59 27.59 -12.20 -4.53
N GLU A 60 28.50 -11.83 -3.63
CA GLU A 60 28.22 -10.88 -2.54
C GLU A 60 27.74 -9.52 -3.09
N ALA A 61 28.41 -9.01 -4.13
CA ALA A 61 28.05 -7.74 -4.76
C ALA A 61 26.65 -7.78 -5.39
N ARG A 62 26.32 -8.85 -6.13
CA ARG A 62 25.00 -9.04 -6.76
C ARG A 62 23.86 -9.07 -5.74
N VAL A 63 24.04 -9.78 -4.62
CA VAL A 63 23.01 -9.85 -3.56
C VAL A 63 22.81 -8.47 -2.91
N ARG A 64 23.89 -7.70 -2.70
CA ARG A 64 23.79 -6.33 -2.17
C ARG A 64 23.06 -5.40 -3.13
N GLU A 65 23.31 -5.51 -4.42
CA GLU A 65 22.60 -4.73 -5.44
C GLU A 65 21.11 -5.05 -5.43
N ARG A 66 20.75 -6.35 -5.44
CA ARG A 66 19.34 -6.76 -5.36
C ARG A 66 18.66 -6.26 -4.09
N LEU A 67 19.34 -6.30 -2.93
CA LEU A 67 18.80 -5.73 -1.70
C LEU A 67 18.52 -4.23 -1.80
N LYS A 68 19.39 -3.46 -2.47
CA LYS A 68 19.16 -2.02 -2.68
C LYS A 68 17.93 -1.77 -3.56
N GLU A 69 17.71 -2.58 -4.59
CA GLU A 69 16.51 -2.52 -5.43
C GLU A 69 15.27 -2.82 -4.60
N LEU A 70 15.25 -3.92 -3.85
CA LEU A 70 14.11 -4.30 -3.02
C LEU A 70 13.74 -3.25 -1.98
N TYR A 71 14.73 -2.60 -1.35
CA TYR A 71 14.45 -1.49 -0.45
C TYR A 71 13.88 -0.27 -1.17
N ARG A 72 14.32 -0.01 -2.40
CA ARG A 72 13.76 1.06 -3.22
C ARG A 72 12.32 0.75 -3.59
N GLU A 73 12.05 -0.44 -4.09
CA GLU A 73 10.71 -0.95 -4.41
C GLU A 73 9.79 -0.82 -3.18
N HIS A 74 10.24 -1.29 -2.01
CA HIS A 74 9.47 -1.16 -0.76
C HIS A 74 9.15 0.30 -0.37
N CYS A 75 10.11 1.22 -0.52
CA CYS A 75 9.88 2.64 -0.28
C CYS A 75 8.93 3.27 -1.32
N GLU A 76 8.98 2.82 -2.57
CA GLU A 76 8.08 3.27 -3.63
C GLU A 76 6.65 2.79 -3.37
N GLU A 77 6.46 1.53 -3.01
CA GLU A 77 5.14 0.98 -2.67
C GLU A 77 4.51 1.66 -1.47
N LEU A 78 5.28 1.91 -0.40
CA LEU A 78 4.79 2.68 0.74
C LEU A 78 4.34 4.09 0.33
N ARG A 79 5.10 4.78 -0.53
CA ARG A 79 4.71 6.11 -1.02
C ARG A 79 3.49 6.08 -1.93
N SER A 80 3.31 5.01 -2.69
CA SER A 80 2.12 4.80 -3.51
C SER A 80 0.90 4.58 -2.62
N TYR A 81 1.00 3.70 -1.61
CA TYR A 81 -0.04 3.48 -0.61
C TYR A 81 -0.48 4.76 0.08
N TRP A 82 0.47 5.56 0.59
CA TRP A 82 0.12 6.78 1.32
C TRP A 82 -0.58 7.82 0.45
N ARG A 83 -0.10 8.05 -0.77
CA ARG A 83 -0.74 8.97 -1.72
C ARG A 83 -2.14 8.51 -2.08
N ASP A 84 -2.27 7.21 -2.31
CA ASP A 84 -3.54 6.63 -2.71
C ASP A 84 -4.58 6.70 -1.58
N ARG A 85 -4.17 6.35 -0.36
CA ARG A 85 -4.99 6.45 0.84
C ARG A 85 -5.40 7.90 1.10
N GLU A 86 -4.49 8.85 0.94
CA GLU A 86 -4.78 10.29 1.12
C GLU A 86 -5.92 10.74 0.20
N SER A 87 -5.86 10.41 -1.10
CA SER A 87 -6.92 10.75 -2.05
C SER A 87 -8.29 10.16 -1.71
N TRP A 88 -8.34 8.91 -1.22
CA TRP A 88 -9.61 8.31 -0.80
C TRP A 88 -10.14 8.86 0.52
N MET A 89 -9.25 9.21 1.45
CA MET A 89 -9.62 9.86 2.70
C MET A 89 -10.17 11.26 2.46
N GLU A 90 -9.58 12.04 1.55
CA GLU A 90 -10.11 13.34 1.12
C GLU A 90 -11.55 13.20 0.59
N MET A 91 -11.77 12.27 -0.35
CA MET A 91 -13.11 11.98 -0.87
C MET A 91 -14.09 11.56 0.24
N LYS A 92 -13.64 10.76 1.22
CA LYS A 92 -14.48 10.37 2.36
C LYS A 92 -14.88 11.58 3.21
N MET A 93 -13.95 12.49 3.48
CA MET A 93 -14.24 13.72 4.25
C MET A 93 -15.25 14.61 3.52
N GLU A 94 -15.10 14.79 2.21
CA GLU A 94 -16.07 15.57 1.40
C GLU A 94 -17.49 14.99 1.50
N LEU A 95 -17.63 13.67 1.43
CA LEU A 95 -18.92 12.98 1.59
C LEU A 95 -19.47 13.08 3.02
N GLU A 96 -18.60 13.14 4.03
CA GLU A 96 -19.00 13.36 5.43
C GLU A 96 -19.51 14.78 5.66
N GLU A 97 -18.86 15.78 5.06
CA GLU A 97 -19.32 17.18 5.09
C GLU A 97 -20.66 17.36 4.35
N GLU A 98 -20.90 16.62 3.27
CA GLU A 98 -22.17 16.65 2.52
C GLU A 98 -23.34 16.01 3.32
N LEU A 99 -23.05 15.10 4.25
CA LEU A 99 -24.05 14.44 5.10
C LEU A 99 -24.34 15.17 6.41
N ALA A 100 -23.47 16.08 6.84
CA ALA A 100 -23.56 16.82 8.10
C ALA A 100 -24.65 17.90 8.10
#